data_AF-A0A812ZJ68-F1
#
_entry.id   AF-A0A812ZJ68-F1
#
_cell.length_a   1.000
_cell.length_b   1.000
_cell.length_c   1.000
_cell.angle_alpha   90.00
_cell.angle_beta   90.00
_cell.angle_gamma   90.00
#
_symmetry.space_group_name_H-M   'P 1'
#
loop_
_entity.id
_entity.type
_entity.pdbx_description
1 polymer ?
#
loop_
_entity_poly.entity_id
_entity_poly.type
_entity_poly.pdbx_seq_one_letter_code
_entity_poly.pdbx_strand_id
1 'polypeptide(L)'
;MDDLALFGTAPSGPDRQYPASFSDIGQPNPALESAELALVRFTAPCWPQTRPACVSTSLIWLFKHWNFSYLRAQCCPFHAALAVALGTLKAKKKDCCNPLWSPFTGWQCDFCTAMNHENSEHCDLCGSARTVGDQSAELSMTSLKTGSVSLKHCCNRCRGLGCSNM
;
A
#
# COMPACT_ATOMS: atom_id res chain seq x y z
N MET A 1 39.73 -31.32 24.88
CA MET A 1 39.23 -29.93 24.79
C MET A 1 37.86 -30.10 24.19
N ASP A 2 36.93 -30.49 25.05
CA ASP A 2 35.64 -31.07 24.71
C ASP A 2 34.63 -30.31 25.57
N ASP A 3 33.96 -29.33 24.97
CA ASP A 3 32.87 -28.58 25.59
C ASP A 3 31.69 -28.58 24.62
N LEU A 4 31.06 -29.74 24.49
CA LEU A 4 29.74 -29.91 23.89
C LEU A 4 28.70 -29.78 25.00
N ALA A 5 28.44 -28.53 25.42
CA ALA A 5 27.42 -28.22 26.41
C ALA A 5 26.05 -28.00 25.74
N LEU A 6 25.13 -28.93 26.03
CA LEU A 6 23.73 -28.70 26.40
C LEU A 6 22.82 -28.00 25.37
N PHE A 7 22.27 -28.79 24.45
CA PHE A 7 20.98 -28.50 23.84
C PHE A 7 19.87 -28.68 24.89
N GLY A 8 19.45 -27.58 25.50
CA GLY A 8 18.29 -27.54 26.37
C GLY A 8 17.01 -27.88 25.60
N THR A 9 16.30 -28.90 26.04
CA THR A 9 14.96 -29.26 25.57
C THR A 9 13.99 -28.12 25.84
N ALA A 10 13.34 -27.62 24.79
CA ALA A 10 12.34 -26.56 24.91
C ALA A 10 11.14 -27.02 25.76
N PRO A 11 10.62 -26.19 26.67
CA PRO A 11 9.44 -26.54 27.45
C PRO A 11 8.22 -26.65 26.54
N SER A 12 7.55 -27.81 26.60
CA SER A 12 6.22 -28.04 26.06
C SER A 12 5.23 -27.07 26.72
N GLY A 13 4.92 -25.98 26.01
CA GLY A 13 3.91 -25.02 26.45
C GLY A 13 2.52 -25.64 26.51
N PRO A 14 1.62 -25.12 27.37
CA PRO A 14 0.28 -25.66 27.53
C PRO A 14 -0.51 -25.57 26.22
N ASP A 15 -1.26 -26.64 25.95
CA ASP A 15 -2.22 -26.77 24.85
C ASP A 15 -3.02 -25.47 24.66
N ARG A 16 -2.67 -24.71 23.62
CA ARG A 16 -3.55 -23.65 23.11
C ARG A 16 -4.74 -24.34 22.47
N GLN A 17 -5.80 -24.52 23.26
CA GLN A 17 -7.14 -24.76 22.72
C GLN A 17 -7.49 -23.57 21.82
N TYR A 18 -7.40 -23.79 20.51
CA TYR A 18 -7.96 -22.88 19.52
C TYR A 18 -9.48 -22.85 19.75
N PRO A 19 -10.10 -21.66 19.85
CA PRO A 19 -11.54 -21.55 20.00
C PRO A 19 -12.24 -22.26 18.84
N ALA A 20 -13.20 -23.10 19.19
CA ALA A 20 -14.01 -23.85 18.25
C ALA A 20 -14.86 -22.90 17.40
N SER A 21 -14.74 -23.05 16.08
CA SER A 21 -15.59 -22.52 15.01
C SER A 21 -15.62 -21.00 14.82
N PHE A 22 -15.21 -20.59 13.62
CA PHE A 22 -15.28 -19.22 13.10
C PHE A 22 -16.72 -18.82 12.67
N SER A 23 -17.72 -19.62 13.04
CA SER A 23 -19.07 -19.57 12.49
C SER A 23 -19.98 -18.52 13.15
N ASP A 24 -19.53 -17.92 14.26
CA ASP A 24 -20.32 -16.94 15.05
C ASP A 24 -19.98 -15.47 14.73
N ILE A 25 -19.26 -15.19 13.64
CA ILE A 25 -19.20 -13.84 13.11
C ILE A 25 -20.55 -13.57 12.46
N GLY A 26 -21.46 -12.93 13.22
CA GLY A 26 -22.78 -12.54 12.78
C GLY A 26 -22.73 -11.90 11.39
N GLN A 27 -23.65 -12.33 10.51
CA GLN A 27 -23.68 -11.82 9.15
C GLN A 27 -23.78 -10.29 9.15
N PRO A 28 -22.93 -9.59 8.37
CA PRO A 28 -22.95 -8.14 8.33
C PRO A 28 -24.33 -7.66 7.84
N ASN A 29 -24.84 -6.61 8.49
CA ASN A 29 -26.10 -6.00 8.11
C ASN A 29 -25.95 -5.32 6.73
N PRO A 30 -26.66 -5.77 5.68
CA PRO A 30 -26.48 -5.27 4.32
C PRO A 30 -26.84 -3.78 4.18
N ALA A 31 -27.68 -3.23 5.08
CA ALA A 31 -28.00 -1.81 5.11
C ALA A 31 -26.84 -0.93 5.62
N LEU A 32 -26.03 -1.45 6.54
CA LEU A 32 -24.83 -0.75 7.03
C LEU A 32 -23.73 -0.75 5.97
N GLU A 33 -23.55 -1.87 5.28
CA GLU A 33 -22.58 -2.03 4.20
C GLU A 33 -22.88 -1.08 3.03
N SER A 34 -24.17 -0.90 2.70
CA SER A 34 -24.61 0.01 1.64
C SER A 34 -24.33 1.49 1.97
N ALA A 35 -24.46 1.89 3.25
CA ALA A 35 -24.17 3.24 3.70
C ALA A 35 -22.66 3.55 3.76
N GLU A 36 -21.83 2.56 4.12
CA GLU A 36 -20.37 2.69 4.10
C GLU A 36 -19.81 2.74 2.67
N LEU A 37 -20.38 1.96 1.75
CA LEU A 37 -20.01 1.99 0.32
C LEU A 37 -20.32 3.35 -0.33
N ALA A 38 -21.38 4.04 0.10
CA ALA A 38 -21.73 5.37 -0.40
C ALA A 38 -20.69 6.46 -0.03
N LEU A 39 -19.74 6.17 0.87
CA LEU A 39 -18.68 7.11 1.28
C LEU A 39 -17.33 6.84 0.61
N VAL A 40 -17.23 5.83 -0.25
CA VAL A 40 -15.95 5.48 -0.91
C VAL A 40 -15.57 6.58 -1.88
N ARG A 41 -14.57 7.37 -1.51
CA ARG A 41 -13.94 8.35 -2.39
C ARG A 41 -12.63 7.78 -2.92
N PHE A 42 -12.55 7.64 -4.24
CA PHE A 42 -11.29 7.33 -4.90
C PHE A 42 -10.40 8.57 -4.91
N THR A 43 -9.10 8.37 -4.66
CA THR A 43 -8.09 9.43 -4.72
C THR A 43 -7.90 9.98 -6.13
N ALA A 44 -8.22 9.19 -7.17
CA ALA A 44 -8.29 9.61 -8.56
C ALA A 44 -9.66 9.21 -9.14
N PRO A 45 -10.70 10.06 -9.03
CA PRO A 45 -12.10 9.68 -9.24
C PRO A 45 -12.48 9.35 -10.69
N CYS A 46 -11.67 9.74 -11.67
CA CYS A 46 -11.88 9.43 -13.09
C CYS A 46 -11.40 8.02 -13.48
N TRP A 47 -10.79 7.27 -12.57
CA TRP A 47 -10.25 5.94 -12.84
C TRP A 47 -10.95 4.88 -11.98
N PRO A 48 -11.23 3.68 -12.52
CA PRO A 48 -11.69 2.56 -11.71
C PRO A 48 -10.64 2.15 -10.67
N GLN A 49 -11.09 1.47 -9.61
CA GLN A 49 -10.21 0.93 -8.59
C GLN A 49 -9.18 -0.04 -9.18
N THR A 50 -7.92 0.07 -8.76
CA THR A 50 -6.90 -0.91 -9.10
C THR A 50 -7.30 -2.30 -8.57
N ARG A 51 -7.27 -3.30 -9.45
CA ARG A 51 -7.59 -4.70 -9.17
C ARG A 51 -6.82 -5.21 -7.94
N PRO A 52 -7.46 -5.94 -7.02
CA PRO A 52 -6.79 -6.45 -5.82
C PRO A 52 -5.55 -7.29 -6.11
N ALA A 53 -5.57 -8.10 -7.17
CA ALA A 53 -4.41 -8.89 -7.60
C ALA A 53 -3.20 -8.02 -7.98
N CYS A 54 -3.44 -6.85 -8.57
CA CYS A 54 -2.41 -5.88 -8.91
C CYS A 54 -1.81 -5.25 -7.64
N VAL A 55 -2.65 -4.90 -6.66
CA VAL A 55 -2.21 -4.38 -5.35
C VAL A 55 -1.37 -5.43 -4.60
N SER A 56 -1.80 -6.69 -4.57
CA SER A 56 -1.02 -7.76 -3.92
C SER A 56 0.32 -8.00 -4.63
N THR A 57 0.31 -7.99 -5.96
CA THR A 57 1.53 -8.16 -6.76
C THR A 57 2.51 -7.03 -6.54
N SER A 58 2.05 -5.78 -6.51
CA SER A 58 2.92 -4.61 -6.26
C SER A 58 3.57 -4.66 -4.88
N LEU A 59 2.87 -5.13 -3.85
CA LEU A 59 3.45 -5.37 -2.53
C LEU A 59 4.54 -6.45 -2.55
N ILE A 60 4.30 -7.57 -3.23
CA ILE A 60 5.31 -8.63 -3.39
C ILE A 60 6.56 -8.10 -4.09
N TRP A 61 6.37 -7.32 -5.15
CA TRP A 61 7.48 -6.69 -5.88
C TRP A 61 8.25 -5.74 -4.97
N LEU A 62 7.55 -4.89 -4.21
CA LEU A 62 8.17 -4.01 -3.23
C LEU A 62 9.02 -4.78 -2.21
N PHE A 63 8.48 -5.88 -1.67
CA PHE A 63 9.20 -6.71 -0.68
C PHE A 63 10.48 -7.32 -1.25
N LYS A 64 10.50 -7.68 -2.55
CA LYS A 64 11.70 -8.20 -3.22
C LYS A 64 12.83 -7.17 -3.34
N HIS A 65 12.53 -5.87 -3.21
CA HIS A 65 13.54 -4.80 -3.27
C HIS A 65 14.08 -4.43 -1.89
N TRP A 66 13.62 -5.08 -0.81
CA TRP A 66 14.06 -4.78 0.54
C TRP A 66 15.10 -5.79 0.99
N ASN A 67 16.24 -5.28 1.47
CA ASN A 67 17.20 -6.06 2.21
C ASN A 67 17.02 -5.74 3.71
N PHE A 68 16.48 -6.69 4.47
CA PHE A 68 16.18 -6.51 5.89
C PHE A 68 16.67 -7.70 6.71
N SER A 69 17.05 -7.44 7.95
CA SER A 69 17.34 -8.48 8.93
C SER A 69 16.03 -9.06 9.46
N TYR A 70 15.96 -10.38 9.64
CA TYR A 70 14.80 -11.02 10.27
C TYR A 70 15.18 -12.05 11.32
N LEU A 71 14.36 -12.14 12.36
CA LEU A 71 14.53 -13.09 13.46
C LEU A 71 14.01 -14.47 13.04
N ARG A 72 14.55 -15.53 13.65
CA ARG A 72 14.09 -16.92 13.47
C ARG A 72 12.64 -17.16 13.93
N ALA A 73 12.02 -16.20 14.63
CA ALA A 73 10.63 -16.27 15.06
C ALA A 73 9.63 -16.15 13.88
N GLN A 74 10.07 -15.68 12.71
CA GLN A 74 9.23 -15.63 11.51
C GLN A 74 9.30 -16.95 10.74
N CYS A 75 8.16 -17.39 10.21
CA CYS A 75 8.10 -18.68 9.51
C CYS A 75 8.80 -18.68 8.14
N CYS A 76 8.92 -17.52 7.47
CA CYS A 76 9.63 -17.39 6.19
C CYS A 76 10.03 -15.94 5.87
N PRO A 77 10.94 -15.70 4.89
CA PRO A 77 11.34 -14.35 4.48
C PRO A 77 10.18 -13.46 4.02
N PHE A 78 9.16 -14.03 3.38
CA PHE A 78 7.97 -13.27 2.96
C PHE A 78 7.21 -12.70 4.16
N HIS A 79 6.91 -13.53 5.17
CA HIS A 79 6.23 -13.06 6.38
C HIS A 79 7.09 -12.11 7.21
N ALA A 80 8.42 -12.24 7.15
CA ALA A 80 9.32 -11.24 7.71
C ALA A 80 9.22 -9.89 6.99
N ALA A 81 9.22 -9.86 5.65
CA ALA A 81 9.02 -8.63 4.87
C ALA A 81 7.66 -7.99 5.17
N LEU A 82 6.60 -8.80 5.25
CA LEU A 82 5.27 -8.33 5.61
C LEU A 82 5.23 -7.73 7.02
N ALA A 83 5.91 -8.35 7.99
CA ALA A 83 6.02 -7.80 9.34
C ALA A 83 6.76 -6.46 9.37
N VAL A 84 7.85 -6.33 8.59
CA VAL A 84 8.56 -5.05 8.40
C VAL A 84 7.63 -4.01 7.77
N ALA A 85 6.91 -4.36 6.71
CA ALA A 85 5.97 -3.46 6.05
C ALA A 85 4.89 -2.96 7.01
N LEU A 86 4.26 -3.87 7.77
CA LEU A 86 3.24 -3.53 8.76
C LEU A 86 3.81 -2.64 9.88
N GLY A 87 5.03 -2.92 10.35
CA GLY A 87 5.73 -2.07 11.32
C GLY A 87 5.95 -0.66 10.79
N THR A 88 6.46 -0.53 9.56
CA THR A 88 6.68 0.75 8.89
C THR A 88 5.37 1.50 8.67
N LEU A 89 4.30 0.84 8.22
CA LEU A 89 2.98 1.47 8.02
C LEU A 89 2.38 1.96 9.35
N LYS A 90 2.53 1.19 10.44
CA LYS A 90 2.11 1.62 11.80
C LYS A 90 2.89 2.85 12.27
N ALA A 91 4.19 2.92 11.98
CA ALA A 91 4.99 4.09 12.27
C ALA A 91 4.55 5.29 11.43
N LYS A 92 4.42 5.11 10.10
CA LYS A 92 4.00 6.14 9.15
C LYS A 92 2.60 6.69 9.40
N LYS A 93 1.69 5.90 9.98
CA LYS A 93 0.38 6.38 10.44
C LYS A 93 0.47 7.52 11.47
N LYS A 94 1.61 7.65 12.18
CA LYS A 94 1.86 8.71 13.16
C LYS A 94 2.46 9.97 12.54
N ASP A 95 2.92 9.91 11.28
CA ASP A 95 3.44 11.08 10.59
C ASP A 95 2.30 12.09 10.35
N CYS A 96 2.65 13.38 10.24
CA CYS A 96 1.68 14.41 9.92
C CYS A 96 1.10 14.14 8.52
N CYS A 97 -0.21 14.37 8.34
CA CYS A 97 -0.86 14.10 7.06
C CYS A 97 -0.24 14.94 5.94
N ASN A 98 0.02 14.32 4.79
CA ASN A 98 0.34 15.03 3.55
C ASN A 98 -0.94 15.14 2.69
N PRO A 99 -1.69 16.26 2.76
CA PRO A 99 -2.93 16.43 2.00
C PRO A 99 -2.69 16.54 0.48
N LEU A 100 -1.44 16.76 0.05
CA LEU A 100 -1.05 16.83 -1.35
C LEU A 100 -0.59 15.47 -1.90
N TRP A 101 -0.59 14.42 -1.09
CA TRP A 101 -0.29 13.08 -1.59
C TRP A 101 -1.45 12.60 -2.48
N SER A 102 -1.12 12.17 -3.69
CA SER A 102 -2.04 11.55 -4.64
C SER A 102 -1.34 10.39 -5.34
N PRO A 103 -2.08 9.38 -5.86
CA PRO A 103 -1.51 8.45 -6.82
C PRO A 103 -1.11 9.19 -8.11
N PHE A 104 -0.43 8.50 -9.02
CA PHE A 104 -0.20 9.01 -10.37
C PHE A 104 -1.52 9.23 -11.11
N THR A 105 -1.54 10.22 -12.00
CA THR A 105 -2.74 10.63 -12.73
C THR A 105 -2.52 10.71 -14.24
N GLY A 106 -1.41 10.17 -14.75
CA GLY A 106 -1.11 10.20 -16.19
C GLY A 106 -2.03 9.27 -16.97
N TRP A 107 -1.89 7.97 -16.73
CA TRP A 107 -2.77 6.97 -17.33
C TRP A 107 -2.91 5.75 -16.42
N GLN A 108 -3.99 5.00 -16.64
CA GLN A 108 -4.23 3.72 -15.99
C GLN A 108 -4.02 2.58 -16.98
N CYS A 109 -3.30 1.54 -16.57
CA CYS A 109 -3.04 0.39 -17.41
C CYS A 109 -4.32 -0.43 -17.66
N ASP A 110 -4.68 -0.66 -18.92
CA ASP A 110 -5.86 -1.45 -19.30
C ASP A 110 -5.79 -2.92 -18.85
N PHE A 111 -4.58 -3.46 -18.71
CA PHE A 111 -4.37 -4.86 -18.32
C PHE A 111 -4.45 -5.08 -16.81
N CYS A 112 -3.66 -4.33 -16.04
CA CYS A 112 -3.54 -4.53 -14.58
C CYS A 112 -4.17 -3.43 -13.74
N THR A 113 -4.72 -2.37 -14.34
CA THR A 113 -5.38 -1.22 -13.69
C THR A 113 -4.49 -0.40 -12.74
N ALA A 114 -3.17 -0.53 -12.86
CA ALA A 114 -2.20 0.30 -12.15
C ALA A 114 -2.17 1.72 -12.71
N MET A 115 -1.98 2.71 -11.84
CA MET A 115 -1.75 4.10 -12.22
C MET A 115 -0.26 4.32 -12.56
N ASN A 116 0.04 5.03 -13.64
CA ASN A 116 1.41 5.27 -14.12
C ASN A 116 1.65 6.77 -14.39
N HIS A 117 2.91 7.15 -14.48
CA HIS A 117 3.31 8.50 -14.89
C HIS A 117 2.90 8.82 -16.34
N GLU A 118 2.64 10.09 -16.63
CA GLU A 118 2.31 10.55 -17.99
C GLU A 118 3.41 10.20 -19.01
N ASN A 119 4.66 10.27 -18.58
CA ASN A 119 5.81 10.01 -19.45
C ASN A 119 6.17 8.51 -19.54
N SER A 120 5.46 7.62 -18.85
CA SER A 120 5.71 6.17 -18.92
C SER A 120 5.02 5.59 -20.15
N GLU A 121 5.80 5.00 -21.05
CA GLU A 121 5.30 4.27 -22.24
C GLU A 121 4.81 2.86 -21.91
N HIS A 122 5.23 2.33 -20.75
CA HIS A 122 4.90 0.99 -20.28
C HIS A 122 4.41 1.05 -18.84
N CYS A 123 3.59 0.08 -18.44
CA CYS A 123 3.11 -0.01 -17.07
C CYS A 123 4.23 -0.44 -16.11
N ASP A 124 4.44 0.31 -15.03
CA ASP A 124 5.49 0.06 -14.04
C ASP A 124 5.29 -1.26 -13.25
N LEU A 125 4.09 -1.83 -13.28
CA LEU A 125 3.76 -3.07 -12.58
C LEU A 125 3.73 -4.32 -13.47
N CYS A 126 3.12 -4.25 -14.66
CA CYS A 126 2.97 -5.43 -15.53
C CYS A 126 3.76 -5.35 -16.85
N GLY A 127 4.38 -4.22 -17.15
CA GLY A 127 5.15 -4.01 -18.38
C GLY A 127 4.32 -3.86 -19.66
N SER A 128 2.99 -3.93 -19.58
CA SER A 128 2.12 -3.72 -20.74
C SER A 128 2.29 -2.30 -21.30
N ALA A 129 2.38 -2.18 -22.62
CA ALA A 129 2.49 -0.89 -23.30
C ALA A 129 1.25 -0.02 -23.04
N ARG A 130 1.44 1.30 -22.99
CA ARG A 130 0.37 2.29 -22.95
C ARG A 130 -0.40 2.28 -24.27
N THR A 131 -1.71 2.19 -24.19
CA THR A 131 -2.61 2.39 -25.33
C THR A 131 -2.71 3.89 -25.61
N VAL A 132 -1.80 4.42 -26.43
CA VAL A 132 -1.99 5.75 -27.00
C VAL A 132 -3.06 5.59 -28.07
N GLY A 133 -4.27 6.11 -27.81
CA GLY A 133 -5.27 6.17 -28.88
C GLY A 133 -4.65 6.92 -30.06
N ASP A 134 -4.77 6.39 -31.29
CA ASP A 134 -4.25 6.94 -32.55
C ASP A 134 -4.81 8.36 -32.85
N GLN A 135 -4.48 9.34 -32.01
CA GLN A 135 -4.77 10.76 -32.21
C GLN A 135 -3.54 11.46 -32.81
N SER A 136 -2.93 10.83 -33.80
CA SER A 136 -1.80 11.33 -34.59
C SER A 136 -2.19 12.49 -35.54
N ALA A 137 -3.21 13.27 -35.22
CA ALA A 137 -3.71 14.32 -36.10
C ALA A 137 -4.34 15.52 -35.37
N GLU A 138 -3.73 16.06 -34.30
CA GLU A 138 -3.77 17.52 -34.07
C GLU A 138 -2.75 17.98 -33.02
N LEU A 139 -1.51 18.17 -33.49
CA LEU A 139 -0.51 18.98 -32.79
C LEU A 139 -0.78 20.45 -33.07
N SER A 140 -1.30 21.21 -32.10
CA SER A 140 -0.84 22.59 -31.88
C SER A 140 -1.47 23.29 -30.68
N MET A 141 -0.58 23.86 -29.86
CA MET A 141 -0.81 24.94 -28.89
C MET A 141 -1.50 24.50 -27.57
N THR A 142 -1.04 24.81 -26.36
CA THR A 142 -0.11 25.82 -25.83
C THR A 142 0.49 25.32 -24.53
N SER A 143 1.79 25.55 -24.34
CA SER A 143 2.53 25.35 -23.09
C SER A 143 2.03 26.31 -21.99
N LEU A 144 1.17 25.83 -21.08
CA LEU A 144 0.78 26.55 -19.87
C LEU A 144 1.79 26.27 -18.75
N LYS A 145 2.48 27.33 -18.32
CA LYS A 145 3.41 27.33 -17.19
C LYS A 145 2.68 26.98 -15.90
N THR A 146 3.06 25.88 -15.27
CA THR A 146 2.63 25.52 -13.91
C THR A 146 3.39 26.37 -12.90
N GLY A 147 2.68 27.30 -12.25
CA GLY A 147 3.19 28.01 -11.08
C GLY A 147 3.18 27.08 -9.86
N SER A 148 4.35 26.85 -9.25
CA SER A 148 4.43 26.09 -8.00
C SER A 148 3.88 26.93 -6.85
N VAL A 149 2.71 26.57 -6.33
CA VAL A 149 2.17 27.18 -5.12
C VAL A 149 2.68 26.38 -3.91
N SER A 150 3.57 26.99 -3.13
CA SER A 150 4.08 26.43 -1.87
C SER A 150 3.02 26.55 -0.76
N LEU A 151 2.10 25.58 -0.69
CA LEU A 151 1.11 25.48 0.38
C LEU A 151 1.70 24.80 1.62
N LYS A 152 2.23 25.59 2.56
CA LYS A 152 2.48 25.13 3.94
C LYS A 152 1.17 25.13 4.73
N HIS A 153 0.26 24.21 4.42
CA HIS A 153 -0.93 23.98 5.25
C HIS A 153 -0.77 22.68 6.03
N CYS A 154 -0.43 22.82 7.31
CA CYS A 154 -0.51 21.74 8.27
C CYS A 154 -1.99 21.42 8.53
N CYS A 155 -2.38 20.16 8.40
CA CYS A 155 -3.74 19.71 8.66
C CYS A 155 -4.14 20.05 10.12
N ASN A 156 -5.27 20.75 10.32
CA ASN A 156 -5.77 21.09 11.66
C ASN A 156 -6.02 19.83 12.53
N ARG A 157 -6.15 18.65 11.92
CA ARG A 157 -6.29 17.36 12.63
C ARG A 157 -4.99 16.89 13.30
N CYS A 158 -3.83 17.43 12.93
CA CYS A 158 -2.53 17.08 13.52
C CYS A 158 -2.14 17.96 14.72
N ARG A 159 -2.92 18.99 15.09
CA ARG A 159 -2.57 19.93 16.17
C ARG A 159 -2.43 19.29 17.56
N GLY A 160 -2.95 18.07 17.77
CA GLY A 160 -2.87 17.36 19.06
C GLY A 160 -1.77 16.30 19.19
N LEU A 161 -1.00 16.01 18.13
CA LEU A 161 -0.06 14.87 18.11
C LEU A 161 1.42 15.24 18.27
N GLY A 162 1.74 16.50 18.60
CA GLY A 162 3.13 16.89 18.91
C GLY A 162 4.09 16.72 17.74
N CYS A 163 3.65 17.01 16.50
CA CYS A 163 4.54 17.10 15.33
C CYS A 163 5.58 18.22 15.57
N SER A 164 6.76 17.87 16.09
CA SER A 164 7.91 18.78 16.16
C SER A 164 8.46 18.98 14.75
N ASN A 165 8.63 20.23 14.33
CA ASN A 165 9.30 20.58 13.08
C ASN A 165 10.70 19.95 13.06
N MET A 166 10.95 19.02 12.14
CA MET A 166 12.29 18.61 11.73
C MET A 166 12.70 19.42 10.50
#